data_AF-A0A1Q7ASA2-F1
#
_entry.id   AF-A0A1Q7ASA2-F1
#
_cell.length_a   1.000
_cell.length_b   1.000
_cell.length_c   1.000
_cell.angle_alpha   90.00
_cell.angle_beta   90.00
_cell.angle_gamma   90.00
#
_symmetry.space_group_name_H-M   'P 1'
#
loop_
_entity.id
_entity.type
_entity.pdbx_description
1 polymer ?
#
loop_
_entity_poly.entity_id
_entity_poly.type
_entity_poly.pdbx_seq_one_letter_code
_entity_poly.pdbx_strand_id
1 'polypeptide(L)'
;MKDTTISASLRLPKEALLFDLDALYACLQTIPDHRHRRGVRYPLASLLMVGVLAKLAGQDSSRGMAHWAKLRRHELSQLFHLKRESMPHYSTWSRVLGHGVEPHEVEERVGQFFAQALRRAPGKRGSIQLAIDGKTMRGTIPLGGTEGVHLLAVYQPQQGVVLAQMNVQKKGREITFAPTVLKQLDLRGVVVSGDAMFDRRTLSLKVVQAHGDYLWMVKDNETTVRQDIEDLFQPHRKRAGTSAPPMDFRRASTIEKGHGRLDKRSIVVSSLLADYSDWPGLDQVFKLERQSTNA
;
A
#
# COMPACT_ATOMS: atom_id res chain seq x y z
N MET A 1 -38.88 6.58 -19.34
CA MET A 1 -38.70 7.29 -18.06
C MET A 1 -38.98 6.34 -16.92
N LYS A 2 -37.91 5.76 -16.36
CA LYS A 2 -37.92 5.16 -15.03
C LYS A 2 -36.66 5.71 -14.38
N ASP A 3 -36.82 6.84 -13.71
CA ASP A 3 -35.78 7.47 -12.91
C ASP A 3 -35.32 6.48 -11.86
N THR A 4 -34.17 5.87 -12.11
CA THR A 4 -33.43 5.17 -11.05
C THR A 4 -32.63 6.23 -10.32
N THR A 5 -33.36 7.08 -9.59
CA THR A 5 -32.79 7.93 -8.57
C THR A 5 -32.23 6.98 -7.52
N ILE A 6 -30.93 6.69 -7.59
CA ILE A 6 -30.19 6.12 -6.48
C ILE A 6 -30.15 7.21 -5.41
N SER A 7 -31.26 7.37 -4.69
CA SER A 7 -31.27 7.91 -3.33
C SER A 7 -31.07 6.73 -2.37
N ALA A 8 -30.07 5.88 -2.65
CA ALA A 8 -29.47 5.10 -1.59
C ALA A 8 -28.61 6.11 -0.83
N SER A 9 -28.87 6.25 0.47
CA SER A 9 -28.00 6.93 1.42
C SER A 9 -26.57 6.43 1.22
N LEU A 10 -25.83 7.12 0.37
CA LEU A 10 -24.39 6.97 0.21
C LEU A 10 -23.84 7.29 1.59
N ARG A 11 -23.51 6.24 2.35
CA ARG A 11 -22.63 6.38 3.51
C ARG A 11 -21.29 6.81 2.95
N LEU A 12 -21.14 8.12 2.77
CA LEU A 12 -19.85 8.70 2.51
C LEU A 12 -18.96 8.29 3.68
N PRO A 13 -17.74 7.80 3.41
CA PRO A 13 -16.82 7.43 4.47
C PRO A 13 -16.65 8.62 5.41
N LYS A 14 -16.53 8.37 6.72
CA LYS A 14 -16.32 9.42 7.73
C LYS A 14 -15.10 10.30 7.43
N GLU A 15 -14.17 9.76 6.65
CA GLU A 15 -13.05 10.48 6.08
C GLU A 15 -13.13 10.39 4.55
N ALA A 16 -13.29 11.53 3.90
CA ALA A 16 -13.21 11.63 2.45
C ALA A 16 -11.75 11.91 2.04
N LEU A 17 -11.29 11.22 1.00
CA LEU A 17 -10.07 11.61 0.30
C LEU A 17 -10.38 12.89 -0.51
N LEU A 18 -9.83 14.02 -0.07
CA LEU A 18 -9.93 15.29 -0.79
C LEU A 18 -8.62 15.51 -1.54
N PHE A 19 -8.73 15.82 -2.83
CA PHE A 19 -7.60 16.18 -3.68
C PHE A 19 -8.05 17.24 -4.68
N ASP A 20 -7.10 18.08 -5.08
CA ASP A 20 -7.33 19.13 -6.05
C ASP A 20 -7.27 18.57 -7.48
N LEU A 21 -8.31 18.84 -8.27
CA LEU A 21 -8.42 18.41 -9.66
C LEU A 21 -7.43 19.13 -10.56
N ASP A 22 -7.10 20.39 -10.28
CA ASP A 22 -6.14 21.15 -11.07
C ASP A 22 -4.72 20.64 -10.81
N ALA A 23 -4.39 20.35 -9.55
CA ALA A 23 -3.14 19.71 -9.18
C ALA A 23 -3.01 18.30 -9.79
N LEU A 24 -4.10 17.51 -9.80
CA LEU A 24 -4.10 16.21 -10.48
C LEU A 24 -3.90 16.37 -11.99
N TYR A 25 -4.54 17.36 -12.61
CA TYR A 25 -4.38 17.62 -14.04
C TYR A 25 -2.93 18.00 -14.37
N ALA A 26 -2.34 18.89 -13.59
CA ALA A 26 -0.93 19.29 -13.72
C ALA A 26 0.00 18.07 -13.57
N CYS A 27 -0.27 17.20 -12.60
CA CYS A 27 0.45 15.93 -12.46
C CYS A 27 0.34 15.07 -13.73
N LEU A 28 -0.87 14.87 -14.25
CA LEU A 28 -1.10 14.07 -15.45
C LEU A 28 -0.49 14.67 -16.73
N GLN A 29 -0.27 15.99 -16.78
CA GLN A 29 0.44 16.65 -17.89
C GLN A 29 1.92 16.29 -17.94
N THR A 30 2.51 15.84 -16.83
CA THR A 30 3.92 15.42 -16.77
C THR A 30 4.15 14.02 -17.33
N ILE A 31 3.09 13.25 -17.61
CA ILE A 31 3.19 11.91 -18.18
C ILE A 31 3.52 12.01 -19.68
N PRO A 32 4.61 11.38 -20.15
CA PRO A 32 4.97 11.38 -21.56
C PRO A 32 3.87 10.78 -22.45
N ASP A 33 3.61 11.44 -23.59
CA ASP A 33 2.65 10.96 -24.59
C ASP A 33 3.37 10.22 -25.71
N HIS A 34 3.34 8.89 -25.65
CA HIS A 34 3.99 8.01 -26.62
C HIS A 34 3.14 7.79 -27.89
N ARG A 35 1.97 8.42 -27.99
CA ARG A 35 1.10 8.29 -29.16
C ARG A 35 1.71 9.01 -30.36
N HIS A 36 1.60 8.38 -31.52
CA HIS A 36 1.98 9.02 -32.77
C HIS A 36 1.15 10.29 -33.01
N ARG A 37 1.81 11.42 -33.32
CA ARG A 37 1.16 12.76 -33.44
C ARG A 37 -0.01 12.78 -34.42
N ARG A 38 0.07 12.02 -35.51
CA ARG A 38 -1.00 11.91 -36.51
C ARG A 38 -2.20 11.18 -35.91
N GLY A 39 -3.34 11.88 -35.80
CA GLY A 39 -4.61 11.30 -35.34
C GLY A 39 -4.88 11.46 -33.84
N VAL A 40 -4.06 12.21 -33.11
CA VAL A 40 -4.36 12.62 -31.73
C VAL A 40 -5.53 13.60 -31.74
N ARG A 41 -6.66 13.16 -31.19
CA ARG A 41 -7.89 13.98 -31.08
C ARG A 41 -8.12 14.54 -29.67
N TYR A 42 -7.59 13.86 -28.66
CA TYR A 42 -7.78 14.19 -27.24
C TYR A 42 -6.42 14.40 -26.58
N PRO A 43 -6.20 15.53 -25.88
CA PRO A 43 -5.03 15.70 -25.03
C PRO A 43 -4.89 14.55 -24.04
N LEU A 44 -3.66 14.07 -23.83
CA LEU A 44 -3.42 12.89 -22.98
C LEU A 44 -3.90 13.13 -21.55
N ALA A 45 -3.50 14.23 -20.93
CA ALA A 45 -3.87 14.57 -19.55
C ALA A 45 -5.39 14.60 -19.34
N SER A 46 -6.16 15.20 -20.27
CA SER A 46 -7.63 15.22 -20.18
C SER A 46 -8.24 13.83 -20.29
N LEU A 47 -7.66 12.96 -21.12
CA LEU A 47 -8.11 11.58 -21.25
C LEU A 47 -7.77 10.79 -19.98
N LEU A 48 -6.56 10.91 -19.44
CA LEU A 48 -6.18 10.27 -18.19
C LEU A 48 -7.02 10.76 -17.01
N MET A 49 -7.33 12.06 -16.95
CA MET A 49 -8.18 12.66 -15.92
C MET A 49 -9.57 12.02 -15.89
N VAL A 50 -10.24 11.97 -17.04
CA VAL A 50 -11.54 11.28 -17.19
C VAL A 50 -11.39 9.80 -16.83
N GLY A 51 -10.27 9.18 -17.15
CA GLY A 51 -9.99 7.79 -16.81
C GLY A 51 -9.88 7.55 -15.31
N VAL A 52 -9.14 8.39 -14.59
CA VAL A 52 -9.00 8.33 -13.12
C VAL A 52 -10.37 8.51 -12.45
N LEU A 53 -11.17 9.50 -12.89
CA LEU A 53 -12.52 9.69 -12.36
C LEU A 53 -13.43 8.49 -12.63
N ALA A 54 -13.37 7.89 -13.82
CA ALA A 54 -14.12 6.68 -14.13
C ALA A 54 -13.69 5.50 -13.25
N LYS A 55 -12.37 5.33 -13.01
CA LYS A 55 -11.84 4.31 -12.08
C LYS A 55 -12.35 4.51 -10.66
N LEU A 56 -12.33 5.75 -10.15
CA LEU A 56 -12.86 6.10 -8.83
C LEU A 56 -14.38 5.88 -8.73
N ALA A 57 -15.09 6.04 -9.84
CA ALA A 57 -16.50 5.68 -9.97
C ALA A 57 -16.75 4.17 -10.20
N GLY A 58 -15.73 3.33 -9.98
CA GLY A 58 -15.83 1.86 -10.02
C GLY A 58 -15.80 1.25 -11.42
N GLN A 59 -15.45 2.00 -12.47
CA GLN A 59 -15.28 1.43 -13.80
C GLN A 59 -13.93 0.73 -13.92
N ASP A 60 -13.90 -0.51 -14.42
CA ASP A 60 -12.69 -1.34 -14.48
C ASP A 60 -12.30 -1.79 -15.89
N SER A 61 -13.08 -1.40 -16.90
CA SER A 61 -12.83 -1.74 -18.30
C SER A 61 -12.83 -0.51 -19.21
N SER A 62 -12.10 -0.57 -20.33
CA SER A 62 -12.12 0.53 -21.33
C SER A 62 -13.52 0.81 -21.88
N ARG A 63 -14.40 -0.20 -21.93
CA ARG A 63 -15.81 -0.04 -22.31
C ARG A 63 -16.60 0.68 -21.21
N GLY A 64 -16.40 0.29 -19.95
CA GLY A 64 -17.01 0.96 -18.79
C GLY A 64 -16.61 2.43 -18.70
N MET A 65 -15.32 2.73 -18.85
CA MET A 65 -14.80 4.11 -18.87
C MET A 65 -15.43 4.94 -20.00
N ALA A 66 -15.50 4.40 -21.22
CA ALA A 66 -16.11 5.10 -22.35
C ALA A 66 -17.61 5.35 -22.14
N HIS A 67 -18.33 4.37 -21.59
CA HIS A 67 -19.76 4.49 -21.30
C HIS A 67 -20.00 5.52 -20.20
N TRP A 68 -19.24 5.46 -19.10
CA TRP A 68 -19.32 6.38 -17.98
C TRP A 68 -19.06 7.83 -18.41
N ALA A 69 -18.03 8.05 -19.23
CA ALA A 69 -17.71 9.36 -19.77
C ALA A 69 -18.82 9.87 -20.69
N LYS A 70 -19.36 9.02 -21.58
CA LYS A 70 -20.45 9.39 -22.50
C LYS A 70 -21.68 9.89 -21.76
N LEU A 71 -22.07 9.24 -20.66
CA LEU A 71 -23.22 9.63 -19.84
C LEU A 71 -23.02 10.97 -19.12
N ARG A 72 -21.78 11.40 -18.89
CA ARG A 72 -21.41 12.64 -18.18
C ARG A 72 -20.75 13.68 -19.08
N ARG A 73 -20.97 13.58 -20.40
CA ARG A 73 -20.26 14.41 -21.39
C ARG A 73 -20.40 15.91 -21.13
N HIS A 74 -21.59 16.37 -20.73
CA HIS A 74 -21.89 17.78 -20.51
C HIS A 74 -21.12 18.30 -19.28
N GLU A 75 -21.22 17.59 -18.15
CA GLU A 75 -20.53 17.89 -16.89
C GLU A 75 -19.01 17.90 -17.07
N LEU A 76 -18.45 16.84 -17.67
CA LEU A 76 -17.01 16.72 -17.90
C LEU A 76 -16.48 17.79 -18.86
N SER A 77 -17.27 18.15 -19.88
CA SER A 77 -16.88 19.19 -20.84
C SER A 77 -16.81 20.57 -20.17
N GLN A 78 -17.75 20.86 -19.26
CA GLN A 78 -17.75 22.11 -18.50
C GLN A 78 -16.63 22.14 -17.47
N LEU A 79 -16.49 21.07 -16.68
CA LEU A 79 -15.51 20.99 -15.59
C LEU A 79 -14.06 21.09 -16.08
N PHE A 80 -13.74 20.47 -17.22
CA PHE A 80 -12.38 20.45 -17.76
C PHE A 80 -12.18 21.35 -18.98
N HIS A 81 -13.15 22.23 -19.28
CA HIS A 81 -13.12 23.13 -20.43
C HIS A 81 -12.72 22.42 -21.75
N LEU A 82 -13.28 21.23 -21.98
CA LEU A 82 -12.90 20.40 -23.11
C LEU A 82 -13.30 21.09 -24.41
N LYS A 83 -12.38 21.12 -25.39
CA LYS A 83 -12.65 21.67 -26.74
C LYS A 83 -13.80 20.97 -27.47
N ARG A 84 -14.18 19.77 -27.02
CA ARG A 84 -15.20 18.93 -27.63
C ARG A 84 -16.00 18.23 -26.54
N GLU A 85 -17.31 18.23 -26.73
CA GLU A 85 -18.24 17.48 -25.88
C GLU A 85 -18.33 15.99 -26.28
N SER A 86 -17.83 15.62 -27.46
CA SER A 86 -17.74 14.21 -27.86
C SER A 86 -16.72 13.49 -26.97
N MET A 87 -17.15 12.42 -26.29
CA MET A 87 -16.29 11.63 -25.41
C MET A 87 -15.50 10.55 -26.16
N PRO A 88 -14.32 10.12 -25.67
CA PRO A 88 -13.53 9.09 -26.32
C PRO A 88 -14.26 7.74 -26.37
N HIS A 89 -14.31 7.14 -27.56
CA HIS A 89 -14.82 5.78 -27.75
C HIS A 89 -13.91 4.73 -27.09
N TYR A 90 -14.42 3.53 -26.77
CA TYR A 90 -13.66 2.47 -26.09
C TYR A 90 -12.34 2.12 -26.81
N SER A 91 -12.32 2.18 -28.15
CA SER A 91 -11.12 1.93 -28.95
C SER A 91 -10.04 3.01 -28.80
N THR A 92 -10.40 4.21 -28.35
CA THR A 92 -9.42 5.25 -28.00
C THR A 92 -8.77 4.94 -26.66
N TRP A 93 -9.56 4.55 -25.66
CA TRP A 93 -9.06 4.10 -24.37
C TRP A 93 -8.13 2.90 -24.50
N SER A 94 -8.55 1.88 -25.25
CA SER A 94 -7.72 0.68 -25.49
C SER A 94 -6.38 1.01 -26.14
N ARG A 95 -6.35 1.90 -27.15
CA ARG A 95 -5.10 2.34 -27.79
C ARG A 95 -4.21 3.14 -26.84
N VAL A 96 -4.78 4.07 -26.07
CA VAL A 96 -4.00 4.91 -25.15
C VAL A 96 -3.43 4.06 -24.03
N LEU A 97 -4.24 3.22 -23.38
CA LEU A 97 -3.79 2.38 -22.27
C LEU A 97 -2.88 1.22 -22.73
N GLY A 98 -2.98 0.80 -23.99
CA GLY A 98 -2.14 -0.27 -24.54
C GLY A 98 -0.81 0.20 -25.12
N HIS A 99 -0.75 1.43 -25.66
CA HIS A 99 0.42 1.92 -26.43
C HIS A 99 0.73 3.40 -26.26
N GLY A 100 -0.14 4.19 -25.61
CA GLY A 100 0.00 5.64 -25.52
C GLY A 100 0.69 6.13 -24.26
N VAL A 101 0.81 5.27 -23.25
CA VAL A 101 1.46 5.55 -21.96
C VAL A 101 2.20 4.30 -21.49
N GLU A 102 3.31 4.50 -20.80
CA GLU A 102 3.97 3.40 -20.10
C GLU A 102 3.32 3.20 -18.72
N PRO A 103 2.96 1.96 -18.33
CA PRO A 103 2.29 1.71 -17.05
C PRO A 103 3.05 2.25 -15.84
N HIS A 104 4.37 2.08 -15.82
CA HIS A 104 5.22 2.51 -14.70
C HIS A 104 5.26 4.04 -14.55
N GLU A 105 5.20 4.79 -15.66
CA GLU A 105 5.14 6.26 -15.62
C GLU A 105 3.83 6.72 -15.00
N VAL A 106 2.70 6.14 -15.41
CA VAL A 106 1.39 6.46 -14.84
C VAL A 106 1.34 6.12 -13.35
N GLU A 107 1.79 4.93 -12.97
CA GLU A 107 1.83 4.47 -11.59
C GLU A 107 2.67 5.39 -10.70
N GLU A 108 3.87 5.77 -11.16
CA GLU A 108 4.76 6.64 -10.39
C GLU A 108 4.14 8.03 -10.17
N ARG A 109 3.64 8.69 -11.22
CA ARG A 109 3.12 10.07 -11.11
C ARG A 109 1.82 10.10 -10.30
N VAL A 110 0.89 9.20 -10.60
CA VAL A 110 -0.40 9.14 -9.89
C VAL A 110 -0.21 8.68 -8.44
N GLY A 111 0.68 7.72 -8.20
CA GLY A 111 1.04 7.27 -6.85
C GLY A 111 1.64 8.39 -6.01
N GLN A 112 2.61 9.13 -6.55
CA GLN A 112 3.22 10.29 -5.90
C GLN A 112 2.17 11.38 -5.59
N PHE A 113 1.27 11.67 -6.52
CA PHE A 113 0.21 12.66 -6.31
C PHE A 113 -0.68 12.29 -5.13
N PHE A 114 -1.21 11.06 -5.09
CA PHE A 114 -2.08 10.64 -3.99
C PHE A 114 -1.30 10.50 -2.68
N ALA A 115 -0.04 10.08 -2.72
CA ALA A 115 0.82 10.04 -1.54
C ALA A 115 1.05 11.44 -0.94
N GLN A 116 1.20 12.46 -1.77
CA GLN A 116 1.33 13.86 -1.33
C GLN A 116 0.01 14.42 -0.82
N ALA A 117 -1.10 14.21 -1.54
CA ALA A 117 -2.42 14.68 -1.14
C ALA A 117 -2.84 14.12 0.24
N LEU A 118 -2.35 12.93 0.58
CA LEU A 118 -2.62 12.25 1.84
C LEU A 118 -1.70 12.64 3.00
N ARG A 119 -0.59 13.31 2.71
CA ARG A 119 0.36 13.82 3.70
C ARG A 119 -0.09 15.17 4.22
N ARG A 120 -0.81 15.15 5.35
CA ARG A 120 -1.26 16.38 6.02
C ARG A 120 -0.13 17.12 6.78
N ALA A 121 0.94 16.41 7.16
CA ALA A 121 2.19 16.92 7.77
C ALA A 121 3.19 15.75 7.94
N PRO A 122 4.50 15.98 8.17
CA PRO A 122 5.35 14.95 8.73
C PRO A 122 4.75 14.53 10.08
N GLY A 123 4.25 13.31 10.13
CA GLY A 123 3.68 12.74 11.34
C GLY A 123 4.74 12.64 12.44
N LYS A 124 4.31 12.59 13.70
CA LYS A 124 5.21 12.20 14.80
C LYS A 124 5.88 10.86 14.47
N ARG A 125 7.08 10.61 15.01
CA ARG A 125 7.77 9.32 14.86
C ARG A 125 6.79 8.17 15.13
N GLY A 126 6.72 7.22 14.20
CA GLY A 126 5.84 6.05 14.26
C GLY A 126 4.32 6.30 14.13
N SER A 127 3.88 7.50 13.73
CA SER A 127 2.44 7.80 13.59
C SER A 127 1.81 7.27 12.30
N ILE A 128 2.62 6.97 11.28
CA ILE A 128 2.16 6.49 9.97
C ILE A 128 2.62 5.05 9.82
N GLN A 129 1.71 4.12 9.52
CA GLN A 129 2.08 2.74 9.18
C GLN A 129 2.05 2.55 7.66
N LEU A 130 3.15 2.04 7.10
CA LEU A 130 3.17 1.50 5.74
C LEU A 130 3.37 -0.01 5.79
N ALA A 131 2.56 -0.74 5.03
CA ALA A 131 2.62 -2.19 4.88
C ALA A 131 3.14 -2.53 3.48
N ILE A 132 4.11 -3.43 3.39
CA ILE A 132 4.64 -3.96 2.14
C ILE A 132 4.07 -5.37 1.93
N ASP A 133 3.45 -5.59 0.77
CA ASP A 133 2.85 -6.88 0.42
C ASP A 133 2.99 -7.22 -1.07
N GLY A 134 3.25 -8.49 -1.36
CA GLY A 134 3.39 -9.03 -2.72
C GLY A 134 2.11 -9.73 -3.18
N LYS A 135 1.49 -9.25 -4.27
CA LYS A 135 0.27 -9.83 -4.85
C LYS A 135 0.45 -10.26 -6.30
N THR A 136 0.01 -11.49 -6.61
CA THR A 136 -0.07 -11.99 -7.98
C THR A 136 -1.44 -11.67 -8.59
N MET A 137 -1.44 -10.95 -9.71
CA MET A 137 -2.63 -10.70 -10.51
C MET A 137 -2.96 -11.94 -11.35
N ARG A 138 -3.71 -12.88 -10.78
CA ARG A 138 -4.04 -14.16 -11.43
C ARG A 138 -4.73 -14.02 -12.80
N GLY A 139 -5.47 -12.93 -13.02
CA GLY A 139 -6.10 -12.64 -14.31
C GLY A 139 -5.12 -12.31 -15.44
N THR A 140 -3.82 -12.16 -15.15
CA THR A 140 -2.76 -11.91 -16.14
C THR A 140 -1.96 -13.15 -16.50
N ILE A 141 -2.32 -14.31 -15.95
CA ILE A 141 -1.67 -15.58 -16.28
C ILE A 141 -1.97 -15.91 -17.74
N PRO A 142 -0.96 -16.05 -18.62
CA PRO A 142 -1.18 -16.41 -20.02
C PRO A 142 -1.74 -17.84 -20.11
N LEU A 143 -2.43 -18.13 -21.23
CA LEU A 143 -2.96 -19.47 -21.47
C LEU A 143 -1.82 -20.51 -21.43
N GLY A 144 -1.95 -21.51 -20.56
CA GLY A 144 -0.91 -22.53 -20.34
C GLY A 144 0.23 -22.12 -19.38
N GLY A 145 0.20 -20.91 -18.84
CA GLY A 145 1.15 -20.43 -17.84
C GLY A 145 0.70 -20.69 -16.40
N THR A 146 1.64 -20.58 -15.47
CA THR A 146 1.39 -20.65 -14.01
C THR A 146 1.75 -19.35 -13.28
N GLU A 147 2.46 -18.44 -13.96
CA GLU A 147 2.92 -17.16 -13.41
C GLU A 147 2.20 -16.01 -14.11
N GLY A 148 1.63 -15.11 -13.30
CA GLY A 148 1.08 -13.84 -13.75
C GLY A 148 1.94 -12.69 -13.23
N VAL A 149 1.56 -11.47 -13.57
CA VAL A 149 2.19 -10.27 -13.05
C VAL A 149 2.16 -10.29 -11.52
N HIS A 150 3.34 -10.16 -10.93
CA HIS A 150 3.51 -10.12 -9.49
C HIS A 150 3.93 -8.70 -9.07
N LEU A 151 3.08 -8.06 -8.27
CA LEU A 151 3.26 -6.68 -7.82
C LEU A 151 3.66 -6.67 -6.36
N LEU A 152 4.71 -5.92 -6.04
CA LEU A 152 5.03 -5.52 -4.68
C LEU A 152 4.43 -4.15 -4.43
N ALA A 153 3.50 -4.05 -3.49
CA ALA A 153 2.80 -2.81 -3.16
C ALA A 153 3.18 -2.31 -1.76
N VAL A 154 3.33 -1.00 -1.63
CA VAL A 154 3.43 -0.29 -0.35
C VAL A 154 2.10 0.42 -0.11
N TYR A 155 1.41 0.00 0.94
CA TYR A 155 0.03 0.38 1.24
C TYR A 155 -0.05 1.02 2.62
N GLN A 156 -0.86 2.06 2.77
CA GLN A 156 -1.13 2.72 4.06
C GLN A 156 -2.47 2.23 4.64
N PRO A 157 -2.47 1.37 5.69
CA PRO A 157 -3.69 0.74 6.18
C PRO A 157 -4.76 1.68 6.70
N GLN A 158 -4.35 2.76 7.36
CA GLN A 158 -5.26 3.74 7.94
C GLN A 158 -6.08 4.48 6.89
N GLN A 159 -5.52 4.67 5.70
CA GLN A 159 -6.13 5.47 4.63
C GLN A 159 -6.67 4.63 3.47
N GLY A 160 -6.36 3.33 3.42
CA GLY A 160 -6.88 2.48 2.36
C GLY A 160 -6.20 2.65 1.01
N VAL A 161 -4.98 3.19 0.96
CA VAL A 161 -4.32 3.58 -0.31
C VAL A 161 -3.02 2.84 -0.56
N VAL A 162 -2.73 2.58 -1.84
CA VAL A 162 -1.42 2.13 -2.31
C VAL A 162 -0.61 3.37 -2.69
N LEU A 163 0.53 3.57 -2.05
CA LEU A 163 1.39 4.74 -2.25
C LEU A 163 2.44 4.51 -3.33
N ALA A 164 2.93 3.29 -3.45
CA ALA A 164 3.87 2.88 -4.48
C ALA A 164 3.67 1.39 -4.78
N GLN A 165 3.91 1.01 -6.03
CA GLN A 165 3.93 -0.40 -6.42
C GLN A 165 4.96 -0.64 -7.52
N MET A 166 5.40 -1.89 -7.65
CA MET A 166 6.35 -2.27 -8.69
C MET A 166 6.16 -3.72 -9.10
N ASN A 167 6.27 -3.99 -10.39
CA ASN A 167 6.28 -5.36 -10.92
C ASN A 167 7.62 -6.03 -10.60
N VAL A 168 7.58 -7.09 -9.78
CA VAL A 168 8.77 -7.83 -9.35
C VAL A 168 9.04 -9.07 -10.21
N GLN A 169 8.35 -9.19 -11.36
CA GLN A 169 8.42 -10.24 -12.38
C GLN A 169 7.99 -11.63 -11.88
N LYS A 170 8.55 -12.10 -10.76
CA LYS A 170 8.31 -13.41 -10.18
C LYS A 170 8.23 -13.33 -8.66
N LYS A 171 7.38 -14.18 -8.08
CA LYS A 171 7.23 -14.34 -6.62
C LYS A 171 8.59 -14.65 -5.97
N GLY A 172 8.86 -14.04 -4.82
CA GLY A 172 10.09 -14.24 -4.05
C GLY A 172 11.24 -13.30 -4.40
N ARG A 173 11.16 -12.51 -5.48
CA ARG A 173 12.10 -11.39 -5.72
C ARG A 173 11.74 -10.13 -4.94
N GLU A 174 10.60 -10.12 -4.27
CA GLU A 174 10.06 -9.00 -3.50
C GLU A 174 11.09 -8.41 -2.52
N ILE A 175 11.88 -9.24 -1.83
CA ILE A 175 12.93 -8.79 -0.89
C ILE A 175 13.96 -7.88 -1.59
N THR A 176 14.37 -8.25 -2.81
CA THR A 176 15.34 -7.49 -3.61
C THR A 176 14.77 -6.15 -4.06
N PHE A 177 13.46 -6.11 -4.31
CA PHE A 177 12.75 -4.95 -4.85
C PHE A 177 12.17 -4.01 -3.78
N ALA A 178 11.96 -4.50 -2.55
CA ALA A 178 11.44 -3.71 -1.42
C ALA A 178 12.24 -2.41 -1.16
N PRO A 179 13.58 -2.42 -1.18
CA PRO A 179 14.37 -1.20 -1.08
C PRO A 179 14.05 -0.16 -2.17
N THR A 180 13.82 -0.60 -3.40
CA THR A 180 13.62 0.29 -4.54
C THR A 180 12.24 0.95 -4.49
N VAL A 181 11.21 0.22 -4.08
CA VAL A 181 9.87 0.80 -3.90
C VAL A 181 9.84 1.76 -2.71
N LEU A 182 10.53 1.44 -1.61
CA LEU A 182 10.59 2.31 -0.43
C LEU A 182 11.35 3.62 -0.68
N LYS A 183 12.37 3.63 -1.55
CA LYS A 183 13.12 4.85 -1.92
C LYS A 183 12.25 5.93 -2.59
N GLN A 184 11.10 5.56 -3.13
CA GLN A 184 10.15 6.49 -3.75
C GLN A 184 9.32 7.24 -2.70
N LEU A 185 9.40 6.83 -1.43
CA LEU A 185 8.59 7.34 -0.33
C LEU A 185 9.51 7.98 0.72
N ASP A 186 9.05 9.06 1.33
CA ASP A 186 9.73 9.66 2.47
C ASP A 186 9.37 8.90 3.75
N LEU A 187 10.33 8.29 4.43
CA LEU A 187 10.03 7.42 5.57
C LEU A 187 10.02 8.16 6.92
N ARG A 188 10.19 9.49 6.95
CA ARG A 188 10.12 10.26 8.20
C ARG A 188 8.76 10.11 8.87
N GLY A 189 8.75 9.64 10.12
CA GLY A 189 7.52 9.42 10.89
C GLY A 189 6.78 8.12 10.54
N VAL A 190 7.36 7.27 9.69
CA VAL A 190 6.75 6.03 9.19
C VAL A 190 7.30 4.81 9.91
N VAL A 191 6.42 3.87 10.28
CA VAL A 191 6.75 2.47 10.58
C VAL A 191 6.46 1.63 9.36
N VAL A 192 7.49 1.00 8.80
CA VAL A 192 7.35 0.02 7.71
C VAL A 192 7.10 -1.36 8.31
N SER A 193 6.09 -2.05 7.81
CA SER A 193 5.72 -3.41 8.22
C SER A 193 5.52 -4.29 6.99
N GLY A 194 5.61 -5.60 7.15
CA GLY A 194 5.45 -6.56 6.05
C GLY A 194 5.47 -7.99 6.54
N ASP A 195 5.28 -8.94 5.63
CA ASP A 195 5.43 -10.36 5.95
C ASP A 195 6.86 -10.69 6.40
N ALA A 196 6.99 -11.78 7.14
CA ALA A 196 8.23 -12.25 7.73
C ALA A 196 9.37 -12.39 6.74
N MET A 197 9.12 -12.61 5.45
CA MET A 197 10.18 -12.63 4.43
C MET A 197 11.00 -11.33 4.34
N PHE A 198 10.47 -10.21 4.84
CA PHE A 198 11.16 -8.93 4.90
C PHE A 198 12.03 -8.76 6.16
N ASP A 199 12.13 -9.78 7.02
CA ASP A 199 13.01 -9.84 8.19
C ASP A 199 14.49 -9.92 7.82
N ARG A 200 14.99 -8.94 7.06
CA ARG A 200 16.37 -8.86 6.60
C ARG A 200 17.07 -7.67 7.20
N ARG A 201 18.23 -7.92 7.79
CA ARG A 201 19.14 -6.88 8.31
C ARG A 201 19.37 -5.75 7.30
N THR A 202 19.58 -6.10 6.03
CA THR A 202 19.85 -5.14 4.95
C THR A 202 18.67 -4.24 4.62
N LEU A 203 17.42 -4.72 4.80
CA LEU A 203 16.23 -3.91 4.60
C LEU A 203 16.00 -2.98 5.79
N SER A 204 16.14 -3.48 7.03
CA SER A 204 16.09 -2.69 8.26
C SER A 204 17.05 -1.51 8.21
N LEU A 205 18.31 -1.75 7.82
CA LEU A 205 19.33 -0.70 7.66
C LEU A 205 18.87 0.38 6.69
N LYS A 206 18.31 0.02 5.54
CA LYS A 206 17.85 0.98 4.52
C LYS A 206 16.67 1.81 5.00
N VAL A 207 15.75 1.22 5.77
CA VAL A 207 14.62 1.94 6.37
C VAL A 207 15.12 2.98 7.39
N VAL A 208 16.04 2.58 8.27
CA VAL A 208 16.63 3.46 9.29
C VAL A 208 17.45 4.58 8.65
N GLN A 209 18.25 4.27 7.61
CA GLN A 209 19.01 5.27 6.85
C GLN A 209 18.09 6.30 6.15
N ALA A 210 16.86 5.91 5.83
CA ALA A 210 15.84 6.81 5.29
C ALA A 210 14.98 7.49 6.38
N HIS A 211 15.43 7.45 7.65
CA HIS A 211 14.76 8.03 8.82
C HIS A 211 13.38 7.44 9.15
N GLY A 212 13.12 6.21 8.71
CA GLY A 212 11.94 5.44 9.09
C GLY A 212 12.22 4.44 10.21
N ASP A 213 11.14 3.95 10.81
CA ASP A 213 11.12 2.83 11.73
C ASP A 213 10.57 1.58 11.03
N TYR A 214 10.77 0.39 11.61
CA TYR A 214 10.25 -0.85 11.05
C TYR A 214 9.62 -1.75 12.12
N LEU A 215 8.76 -2.66 11.67
CA LEU A 215 8.16 -3.73 12.46
C LEU A 215 8.15 -5.02 11.64
N TRP A 216 9.00 -5.96 12.03
CA TRP A 216 9.16 -7.25 11.35
C TRP A 216 8.72 -8.40 12.23
N MET A 217 8.15 -9.43 11.59
CA MET A 217 7.95 -10.73 12.21
C MET A 217 9.16 -11.60 11.91
N VAL A 218 9.96 -11.90 12.93
CA VAL A 218 11.16 -12.75 12.77
C VAL A 218 10.74 -14.21 12.63
N LYS A 219 11.25 -14.90 11.60
CA LYS A 219 11.12 -16.35 11.39
C LYS A 219 12.51 -16.99 11.23
N ASP A 220 12.58 -18.14 10.56
CA ASP A 220 13.79 -18.96 10.42
C ASP A 220 14.91 -18.32 9.56
N ASN A 221 14.68 -17.14 8.97
CA ASN A 221 15.64 -16.48 8.09
C ASN A 221 16.86 -15.90 8.84
N GLU A 222 16.70 -15.57 10.12
CA GLU A 222 17.71 -14.89 10.95
C GLU A 222 17.80 -15.59 12.31
N THR A 223 18.55 -16.70 12.34
CA THR A 223 18.53 -17.66 13.44
C THR A 223 19.02 -17.09 14.77
N THR A 224 20.04 -16.22 14.76
CA THR A 224 20.59 -15.63 15.99
C THR A 224 19.58 -14.73 16.69
N VAL A 225 19.02 -13.74 15.99
CA VAL A 225 18.03 -12.82 16.58
C VAL A 225 16.75 -13.56 16.98
N ARG A 226 16.33 -14.57 16.21
CA ARG A 226 15.22 -15.43 16.62
C ARG A 226 15.50 -16.13 17.94
N GLN A 227 16.70 -16.71 18.10
CA GLN A 227 17.11 -17.40 19.31
C GLN A 227 17.16 -16.44 20.51
N ASP A 228 17.74 -15.25 20.34
CA ASP A 228 17.80 -14.23 21.40
C ASP A 228 16.40 -13.80 21.86
N ILE A 229 15.48 -13.60 20.91
CA ILE A 229 14.07 -13.29 21.20
C ILE A 229 13.40 -14.44 21.94
N GLU A 230 13.62 -15.68 21.50
CA GLU A 230 13.05 -16.87 22.14
C GLU A 230 13.57 -17.04 23.57
N ASP A 231 14.87 -16.90 23.79
CA ASP A 231 15.50 -17.02 25.10
C ASP A 231 15.06 -15.90 26.05
N LEU A 232 14.87 -14.69 25.53
CA LEU A 232 14.31 -13.58 26.31
C LEU A 232 12.89 -13.91 26.81
N PHE A 233 12.03 -14.41 25.93
CA PHE A 233 10.62 -14.68 26.27
C PHE A 233 10.38 -16.06 26.90
N GLN A 234 11.42 -16.89 27.07
CA GLN A 234 11.32 -18.15 27.78
C GLN A 234 11.03 -17.90 29.28
N PRO A 235 10.17 -18.73 29.91
CA PRO A 235 9.95 -18.64 31.35
C PRO A 235 11.25 -18.87 32.12
N HIS A 236 11.72 -17.86 32.86
CA HIS A 236 12.92 -18.02 33.67
C HIS A 236 12.72 -19.10 34.74
N ARG A 237 13.53 -20.15 34.67
CA ARG A 237 13.65 -21.11 35.76
C ARG A 237 14.49 -20.48 36.86
N LYS A 238 13.85 -20.05 37.95
CA LYS A 238 14.56 -19.62 39.16
C LYS A 238 15.41 -20.79 39.65
N ARG A 239 16.74 -20.62 39.68
CA ARG A 239 17.62 -21.56 40.40
C ARG A 239 17.49 -21.26 41.90
N ALA A 240 17.44 -22.30 42.72
CA ALA A 240 17.39 -22.14 44.17
C ALA A 240 18.56 -21.24 44.63
N GLY A 241 18.27 -20.19 45.40
CA GLY A 241 19.26 -19.23 45.88
C GLY A 241 19.59 -18.06 44.93
N THR A 242 18.91 -17.93 43.79
CA THR A 242 19.11 -16.78 42.86
C THR A 242 17.82 -15.98 42.65
N SER A 243 17.95 -14.66 42.59
CA SER A 243 16.87 -13.78 42.15
C SER A 243 16.74 -13.82 40.63
N ALA A 244 15.51 -13.70 40.11
CA ALA A 244 15.32 -13.53 38.66
C ALA A 244 15.95 -12.19 38.22
N PRO A 245 16.55 -12.13 37.02
CA PRO A 245 17.07 -10.86 36.49
C PRO A 245 15.94 -9.82 36.41
N PRO A 246 16.25 -8.53 36.59
CA PRO A 246 15.26 -7.48 36.40
C PRO A 246 14.84 -7.46 34.92
N MET A 247 13.54 -7.69 34.67
CA MET A 247 12.97 -7.67 33.33
C MET A 247 12.14 -6.39 33.14
N ASP A 248 12.21 -5.79 31.95
CA ASP A 248 11.48 -4.57 31.59
C ASP A 248 10.12 -4.85 30.92
N PHE A 249 9.62 -6.09 31.03
CA PHE A 249 8.45 -6.55 30.29
C PHE A 249 7.21 -5.69 30.53
N ARG A 250 6.62 -5.19 29.45
CA ARG A 250 5.29 -4.56 29.45
C ARG A 250 4.30 -5.45 28.72
N ARG A 251 3.06 -5.49 29.19
CA ARG A 251 2.01 -6.38 28.68
C ARG A 251 0.73 -5.63 28.36
N ALA A 252 0.08 -6.01 27.27
CA ALA A 252 -1.28 -5.60 26.96
C ALA A 252 -2.07 -6.80 26.41
N SER A 253 -3.39 -6.81 26.61
CA SER A 253 -4.25 -7.84 26.05
C SER A 253 -5.63 -7.30 25.70
N THR A 254 -6.21 -7.84 24.63
CA THR A 254 -7.57 -7.56 24.17
C THR A 254 -8.33 -8.85 23.98
N ILE A 255 -9.64 -8.80 24.22
CA ILE A 255 -10.57 -9.93 24.00
C ILE A 255 -11.71 -9.41 23.14
N GLU A 256 -11.94 -10.05 22.00
CA GLU A 256 -13.01 -9.71 21.08
C GLU A 256 -13.93 -10.91 20.88
N LYS A 257 -15.24 -10.67 20.88
CA LYS A 257 -16.25 -11.67 20.50
C LYS A 257 -16.73 -11.39 19.08
N GLY A 258 -16.61 -12.36 18.18
CA GLY A 258 -17.06 -12.22 16.79
C GLY A 258 -17.31 -13.57 16.13
N HIS A 259 -18.37 -13.67 15.33
CA HIS A 259 -18.70 -14.86 14.53
C HIS A 259 -18.72 -16.18 15.35
N GLY A 260 -19.23 -16.12 16.60
CA GLY A 260 -19.29 -17.29 17.50
C GLY A 260 -17.95 -17.68 18.14
N ARG A 261 -16.93 -16.80 18.10
CA ARG A 261 -15.61 -17.03 18.68
C ARG A 261 -15.23 -15.92 19.65
N LEU A 262 -14.43 -16.28 20.65
CA LEU A 262 -13.67 -15.38 21.52
C LEU A 262 -12.21 -15.39 21.10
N ASP A 263 -11.74 -14.27 20.56
CA ASP A 263 -10.35 -14.06 20.18
C ASP A 263 -9.65 -13.20 21.24
N LYS A 264 -8.75 -13.83 22.01
CA LYS A 264 -7.85 -13.14 22.93
C LYS A 264 -6.51 -12.91 22.23
N ARG A 265 -6.04 -11.67 22.22
CA ARG A 265 -4.70 -11.28 21.74
C ARG A 265 -3.92 -10.69 22.90
N SER A 266 -2.74 -11.19 23.18
CA SER A 266 -1.82 -10.63 24.18
C SER A 266 -0.48 -10.30 23.55
N ILE A 267 0.07 -9.15 23.89
CA ILE A 267 1.40 -8.72 23.50
C ILE A 267 2.26 -8.50 24.75
N VAL A 268 3.48 -8.99 24.71
CA VAL A 268 4.54 -8.73 25.69
C VAL A 268 5.69 -8.06 24.95
N VAL A 269 6.16 -6.91 25.41
CA VAL A 269 7.26 -6.15 24.78
C VAL A 269 8.44 -5.99 25.74
N SER A 270 9.64 -5.88 25.20
CA SER A 270 10.90 -5.66 25.94
C SER A 270 11.89 -4.86 25.09
N SER A 271 12.70 -4.03 25.73
CA SER A 271 13.84 -3.31 25.13
C SER A 271 15.20 -3.93 25.50
N LEU A 272 15.23 -5.03 26.27
CA LEU A 272 16.49 -5.61 26.77
C LEU A 272 17.46 -6.07 25.67
N LEU A 273 16.97 -6.39 24.46
CA LEU A 273 17.84 -6.76 23.35
C LEU A 273 18.41 -5.57 22.58
N ALA A 274 17.92 -4.34 22.81
CA ALA A 274 18.35 -3.16 22.06
C ALA A 274 19.86 -2.87 22.24
N ASP A 275 20.39 -3.09 23.44
CA ASP A 275 21.79 -2.78 23.76
C ASP A 275 22.78 -3.86 23.29
N TYR A 276 22.31 -5.08 23.01
CA TYR A 276 23.16 -6.25 22.76
C TYR A 276 23.02 -6.82 21.35
N SER A 277 21.86 -6.62 20.71
CA SER A 277 21.65 -7.09 19.35
C SER A 277 22.42 -6.21 18.38
N ASP A 278 23.05 -6.85 17.41
CA ASP A 278 23.68 -6.16 16.30
C ASP A 278 22.66 -5.69 15.24
N TRP A 279 21.37 -6.03 15.40
CA TRP A 279 20.33 -5.74 14.43
C TRP A 279 20.11 -4.23 14.23
N PRO A 280 20.17 -3.70 12.98
CA PRO A 280 20.18 -2.26 12.74
C PRO A 280 18.92 -1.55 13.25
N GLY A 281 19.08 -0.69 14.26
CA GLY A 281 18.00 0.11 14.81
C GLY A 281 17.00 -0.66 15.66
N LEU A 282 17.38 -1.83 16.20
CA LEU A 282 16.53 -2.58 17.11
C LEU A 282 16.33 -1.80 18.42
N ASP A 283 15.09 -1.38 18.65
CA ASP A 283 14.71 -0.65 19.87
C ASP A 283 13.87 -1.53 20.82
N GLN A 284 13.03 -2.40 20.26
CA GLN A 284 12.14 -3.28 21.01
C GLN A 284 11.89 -4.60 20.29
N VAL A 285 11.64 -5.65 21.09
CA VAL A 285 11.14 -6.94 20.64
C VAL A 285 9.83 -7.27 21.33
N PHE A 286 9.00 -8.09 20.69
CA PHE A 286 7.71 -8.46 21.25
C PHE A 286 7.32 -9.90 20.96
N LYS A 287 6.55 -10.48 21.88
CA LYS A 287 5.84 -11.74 21.71
C LYS A 287 4.35 -11.44 21.59
N LEU A 288 3.75 -11.86 20.47
CA LEU A 288 2.31 -11.79 20.24
C LEU A 288 1.70 -13.20 20.35
N GLU A 289 0.72 -13.36 21.22
CA GLU A 289 -0.03 -14.60 21.40
C GLU A 289 -1.49 -14.38 21.00
N ARG A 290 -2.05 -15.32 20.24
CA ARG A 290 -3.48 -15.35 19.87
C ARG A 290 -4.10 -16.65 20.34
N GLN A 291 -5.17 -16.56 21.10
CA GLN A 291 -6.00 -17.68 21.52
C GLN A 291 -7.41 -17.47 20.96
N SER A 292 -7.93 -18.45 20.22
CA SER A 292 -9.29 -18.43 19.69
C SER A 292 -10.06 -19.59 20.31
N THR A 293 -11.18 -19.29 20.97
CA THR A 293 -12.05 -20.28 21.61
C THR A 293 -13.45 -20.15 21.03
N ASN A 294 -14.13 -21.27 20.79
CA ASN A 294 -15.53 -21.24 20.41
C ASN A 294 -16.36 -20.75 21.60
N ALA A 295 -17.21 -19.76 21.36
CA ALA A 295 -17.99 -19.05 22.38
C ALA A 295 -19.36 -19.69 22.62
#